data_AF-A0A2N9M643-F1
#
_entry.id   AF-A0A2N9M643-F1
#
_cell.length_a   1.000
_cell.length_b   1.000
_cell.length_c   1.000
_cell.angle_alpha   90.00
_cell.angle_beta   90.00
_cell.angle_gamma   90.00
#
_symmetry.space_group_name_H-M   'P 1'
#
loop_
_entity.id
_entity.type
_entity.pdbx_description
1 polymer ?
#
loop_
_entity_poly.entity_id
_entity_poly.type
_entity_poly.pdbx_seq_one_letter_code
_entity_poly.pdbx_strand_id
1 'polypeptide(L)'
;MPDALESLVTTISEERAANTSAATRFSREDSQPSIASEFERQVRLYAERVAVADAQSALTYRNLNALANRIAHAVLARRGAGPEPVALLVGNGVRVAAAMLGVLKAGKFYVSLDVSQPQARTATILADCRPALLIVDNERLQQAVAMRNGLDPPGIPLLNLDAPEAGLSAENPALPIAGDALAYVVYTSGSTGKPKGAMQDHRYVLHLTNPRSEVAAGSPAPPLMPSPPRAPVLCFL
;
A
#
# COMPACT_ATOMS: atom_id res chain seq x y z
N MET A 1 -9.30 22.33 16.96
CA MET A 1 -9.96 22.54 15.66
C MET A 1 -9.88 21.22 14.89
N PRO A 2 -10.85 20.30 15.05
CA PRO A 2 -10.85 18.94 14.48
C PRO A 2 -11.39 18.82 13.03
N ASP A 3 -11.83 19.93 12.42
CA ASP A 3 -12.72 19.92 11.25
C ASP A 3 -12.12 19.42 9.92
N ALA A 4 -10.79 19.39 9.76
CA ALA A 4 -10.17 19.04 8.46
C ALA A 4 -10.06 17.53 8.20
N LEU A 5 -9.94 16.71 9.25
CA LEU A 5 -9.90 15.25 9.16
C LEU A 5 -11.32 14.68 9.00
N GLU A 6 -12.30 15.22 9.71
CA GLU A 6 -13.71 14.89 9.47
C GLU A 6 -14.14 15.33 8.07
N SER A 7 -13.71 16.50 7.59
CA SER A 7 -13.97 16.93 6.21
C SER A 7 -13.33 16.00 5.18
N LEU A 8 -12.10 15.51 5.38
CA LEU A 8 -11.48 14.55 4.46
C LEU A 8 -12.18 13.18 4.53
N VAL A 9 -12.50 12.66 5.72
CA VAL A 9 -13.23 11.39 5.89
C VAL A 9 -14.66 11.48 5.33
N THR A 10 -15.31 12.63 5.47
CA THR A 10 -16.64 12.91 4.92
C THR A 10 -16.58 13.07 3.41
N THR A 11 -15.59 13.80 2.88
CA THR A 11 -15.36 13.92 1.43
C THR A 11 -15.00 12.56 0.81
N ILE A 12 -14.20 11.73 1.50
CA ILE A 12 -13.91 10.34 1.13
C ILE A 12 -15.18 9.47 1.17
N SER A 13 -16.08 9.74 2.12
CA SER A 13 -17.38 9.06 2.22
C SER A 13 -18.39 9.51 1.16
N GLU A 14 -18.35 10.79 0.76
CA GLU A 14 -19.18 11.40 -0.27
C GLU A 14 -18.68 11.06 -1.69
N GLU A 15 -17.37 11.04 -1.93
CA GLU A 15 -16.79 10.52 -3.18
C GLU A 15 -17.02 9.02 -3.33
N ARG A 16 -17.05 8.25 -2.23
CA ARG A 16 -17.55 6.87 -2.22
C ARG A 16 -19.00 6.79 -2.71
N ALA A 17 -19.86 7.74 -2.32
CA ALA A 17 -21.25 7.78 -2.77
C ALA A 17 -21.39 8.26 -4.23
N ALA A 18 -20.58 9.23 -4.67
CA ALA A 18 -20.64 9.81 -6.02
C ALA A 18 -19.99 8.90 -7.09
N ASN A 19 -18.96 8.13 -6.74
CA ASN A 19 -18.29 7.18 -7.65
C ASN A 19 -18.93 5.77 -7.64
N THR A 20 -20.12 5.64 -7.05
CA THR A 20 -20.89 4.38 -6.95
C THR A 20 -21.52 3.94 -8.29
N SER A 21 -21.44 4.72 -9.38
CA SER A 21 -22.00 4.33 -10.68
C SER A 21 -21.02 3.54 -11.58
N ALA A 22 -20.26 2.60 -11.02
CA ALA A 22 -19.63 1.48 -11.75
C ALA A 22 -18.93 0.43 -10.86
N ALA A 23 -19.02 0.51 -9.53
CA ALA A 23 -18.38 -0.47 -8.65
C ALA A 23 -19.31 -1.66 -8.39
N THR A 24 -19.02 -2.80 -9.03
CA THR A 24 -19.69 -4.08 -8.80
C THR A 24 -19.67 -4.44 -7.31
N ARG A 25 -20.81 -4.29 -6.63
CA ARG A 25 -20.97 -4.68 -5.23
C ARG A 25 -21.11 -6.19 -5.14
N PHE A 26 -20.05 -6.89 -4.77
CA PHE A 26 -20.13 -8.28 -4.34
C PHE A 26 -20.63 -8.35 -2.89
N SER A 27 -21.53 -9.30 -2.60
CA SER A 27 -22.29 -9.43 -1.35
C SER A 27 -21.42 -9.52 -0.07
N ARG A 28 -21.98 -9.02 1.04
CA ARG A 28 -21.33 -8.65 2.31
C ARG A 28 -21.14 -9.77 3.34
N GLU A 29 -21.38 -11.03 3.01
CA GLU A 29 -21.37 -12.12 4.00
C GLU A 29 -20.08 -12.93 3.92
N ASP A 30 -19.19 -12.61 4.87
CA ASP A 30 -18.03 -13.33 5.42
C ASP A 30 -16.95 -12.28 5.71
N SER A 31 -16.31 -12.34 6.88
CA SER A 31 -15.17 -11.48 7.22
C SER A 31 -13.99 -11.81 6.30
N GLN A 32 -14.01 -11.21 5.11
CA GLN A 32 -13.01 -11.41 4.08
C GLN A 32 -11.63 -11.02 4.63
N PRO A 33 -10.59 -11.85 4.41
CA PRO A 33 -9.27 -11.61 4.96
C PRO A 33 -8.67 -10.31 4.41
N SER A 34 -7.82 -9.66 5.20
CA SER A 34 -6.97 -8.57 4.69
C SER A 34 -5.78 -9.14 3.92
N ILE A 35 -5.15 -8.32 3.06
CA ILE A 35 -3.88 -8.67 2.40
C ILE A 35 -2.82 -9.04 3.43
N ALA A 36 -2.76 -8.34 4.56
CA ALA A 36 -1.81 -8.62 5.63
C ALA A 36 -2.03 -10.02 6.23
N SER A 37 -3.28 -10.36 6.56
CA SER A 37 -3.64 -11.66 7.13
C SER A 37 -3.37 -12.82 6.15
N GLU A 38 -3.68 -12.61 4.86
CA GLU A 38 -3.41 -13.62 3.84
C GLU A 38 -1.90 -13.79 3.59
N PHE A 39 -1.13 -12.70 3.54
CA PHE A 39 0.32 -12.76 3.44
C PHE A 39 0.94 -13.52 4.63
N GLU A 40 0.52 -13.24 5.86
CA GLU A 40 0.98 -13.96 7.04
C GLU A 40 0.65 -15.46 7.00
N ARG A 41 -0.49 -15.83 6.39
CA ARG A 41 -0.82 -17.23 6.12
C ARG A 41 0.16 -17.86 5.15
N GLN A 42 0.53 -17.17 4.07
CA GLN A 42 1.56 -17.64 3.13
C GLN A 42 2.93 -17.80 3.80
N VAL A 43 3.29 -16.88 4.70
CA VAL A 43 4.56 -16.96 5.46
C VAL A 43 4.63 -18.22 6.30
N ARG A 44 3.53 -18.63 6.95
CA ARG A 44 3.49 -19.89 7.72
C ARG A 44 3.67 -21.13 6.86
N LEU A 45 3.20 -21.10 5.60
CA LEU A 45 3.27 -22.24 4.69
C LEU A 45 4.59 -22.32 3.93
N TYR A 46 5.19 -21.17 3.60
CA TYR A 46 6.27 -21.07 2.62
C TYR A 46 7.45 -20.23 3.11
N ALA A 47 7.71 -20.22 4.42
CA ALA A 47 8.69 -19.35 5.09
C ALA A 47 10.04 -19.20 4.35
N GLU A 48 10.63 -20.32 3.89
CA GLU A 48 11.95 -20.34 3.25
C GLU A 48 11.92 -20.14 1.73
N ARG A 49 10.74 -20.06 1.10
CA ARG A 49 10.65 -19.79 -0.34
C ARG A 49 10.94 -18.32 -0.61
N VAL A 50 11.60 -18.03 -1.73
CA VAL A 50 11.76 -16.66 -2.22
C VAL A 50 10.38 -16.07 -2.52
N ALA A 51 10.07 -14.94 -1.90
CA ALA A 51 8.83 -14.19 -2.09
C ALA A 51 9.02 -13.11 -3.15
N VAL A 52 10.12 -12.36 -3.08
CA VAL A 52 10.46 -11.27 -4.00
C VAL A 52 11.96 -11.27 -4.27
N ALA A 53 12.35 -10.95 -5.49
CA ALA A 53 13.74 -10.81 -5.90
C ALA A 53 13.90 -9.75 -6.99
N ASP A 54 15.03 -9.07 -6.98
CA ASP A 54 15.53 -8.22 -8.05
C ASP A 54 16.91 -8.73 -8.50
N ALA A 55 17.61 -7.97 -9.35
CA ALA A 55 18.91 -8.39 -9.88
C ALA A 55 20.02 -8.43 -8.80
N GLN A 56 19.82 -7.78 -7.66
CA GLN A 56 20.82 -7.60 -6.62
C GLN A 56 20.49 -8.36 -5.33
N SER A 57 19.23 -8.72 -5.11
CA SER A 57 18.77 -9.22 -3.83
C SER A 57 17.52 -10.10 -3.94
N ALA A 58 17.32 -10.97 -2.94
CA ALA A 58 16.12 -11.79 -2.81
C ALA A 58 15.71 -11.87 -1.34
N LEU A 59 14.41 -11.81 -1.08
CA LEU A 59 13.84 -12.00 0.24
C LEU A 59 12.93 -13.23 0.23
N THR A 60 13.12 -14.11 1.21
CA THR A 60 12.18 -15.18 1.50
C THR A 60 10.90 -14.62 2.13
N TYR A 61 9.82 -15.41 2.17
CA TYR A 61 8.60 -15.01 2.88
C TYR A 61 8.88 -14.62 4.33
N ARG A 62 9.73 -15.39 5.03
CA ARG A 62 10.14 -15.09 6.41
C ARG A 62 10.83 -13.74 6.51
N ASN A 63 11.82 -13.49 5.65
CA ASN A 63 12.62 -12.26 5.71
C ASN A 63 11.81 -11.03 5.29
N LEU A 64 10.96 -11.16 4.26
CA LEU A 64 10.03 -10.12 3.84
C LEU A 64 9.03 -9.78 4.95
N ASN A 65 8.46 -10.79 5.62
CA ASN A 65 7.52 -10.57 6.73
C ASN A 65 8.20 -9.89 7.92
N ALA A 66 9.39 -10.33 8.31
CA ALA A 66 10.14 -9.72 9.40
C ALA A 66 10.46 -8.25 9.11
N LEU A 67 10.85 -7.91 7.88
CA LEU A 67 11.12 -6.53 7.48
C LEU A 67 9.83 -5.70 7.47
N ALA A 68 8.75 -6.22 6.87
CA ALA A 68 7.46 -5.56 6.84
C ALA A 68 6.91 -5.31 8.26
N ASN A 69 7.07 -6.25 9.18
CA ASN A 69 6.66 -6.11 10.57
C ASN A 69 7.45 -4.99 11.27
N ARG A 70 8.76 -4.90 11.08
CA ARG A 70 9.55 -3.79 11.63
C ARG A 70 9.07 -2.44 11.11
N ILE A 71 8.79 -2.35 9.81
CA ILE A 71 8.22 -1.13 9.21
C ILE A 71 6.86 -0.83 9.82
N ALA A 72 5.99 -1.83 9.99
CA ALA A 72 4.69 -1.65 10.62
C ALA A 72 4.81 -1.10 12.04
N HIS A 73 5.70 -1.66 12.87
CA HIS A 73 5.95 -1.15 14.23
C HIS A 73 6.51 0.28 14.22
N ALA A 74 7.37 0.63 13.26
CA ALA A 74 7.87 2.00 13.10
C ALA A 74 6.76 3.00 12.73
N VAL A 75 5.83 2.59 11.87
CA VAL A 75 4.65 3.37 11.47
C VAL A 75 3.73 3.55 12.68
N LEU A 76 3.44 2.47 13.40
CA LEU A 76 2.60 2.49 14.60
C LEU A 76 3.20 3.35 15.71
N ALA A 77 4.52 3.27 15.94
CA ALA A 77 5.19 4.11 16.94
C ALA A 77 5.05 5.61 16.64
N ARG A 78 4.98 6.00 15.36
CA ARG A 78 4.83 7.40 14.95
C ARG A 78 3.40 7.89 14.90
N ARG A 79 2.44 7.01 14.57
CA ARG A 79 1.08 7.41 14.16
C ARG A 79 -0.05 6.65 14.82
N GLY A 80 0.25 5.63 15.61
CA GLY A 80 -0.75 4.70 16.12
C GLY A 80 -1.44 3.92 15.00
N ALA A 81 -2.39 3.09 15.42
CA ALA A 81 -3.32 2.43 14.50
C ALA A 81 -4.36 3.42 13.98
N GLY A 82 -4.88 3.17 12.79
CA GLY A 82 -5.88 4.04 12.14
C GLY A 82 -5.74 3.97 10.62
N PRO A 83 -6.77 4.37 9.86
CA PRO A 83 -6.82 4.23 8.41
C PRO A 83 -6.20 5.44 7.69
N GLU A 84 -5.19 6.11 8.24
CA GLU A 84 -4.59 7.29 7.61
C GLU A 84 -3.66 6.91 6.44
N PRO A 85 -3.56 7.75 5.40
CA PRO A 85 -2.65 7.53 4.28
C PRO A 85 -1.18 7.54 4.73
N VAL A 86 -0.40 6.61 4.18
CA VAL A 86 1.06 6.66 4.22
C VAL A 86 1.58 6.78 2.79
N ALA A 87 2.26 7.89 2.49
CA ALA A 87 2.85 8.07 1.17
C ALA A 87 4.16 7.29 1.05
N LEU A 88 4.39 6.65 -0.10
CA LEU A 88 5.61 5.94 -0.45
C LEU A 88 6.31 6.67 -1.58
N LEU A 89 7.46 7.29 -1.30
CA LEU A 89 8.36 7.85 -2.30
C LEU A 89 9.65 7.03 -2.30
N VAL A 90 9.55 5.83 -2.88
CA VAL A 90 10.61 4.84 -2.91
C VAL A 90 10.77 4.33 -4.34
N GLY A 91 12.00 4.06 -4.77
CA GLY A 91 12.27 3.44 -6.06
C GLY A 91 12.08 1.94 -6.04
N ASN A 92 12.31 1.29 -7.18
CA ASN A 92 12.13 -0.15 -7.34
C ASN A 92 13.07 -0.98 -6.46
N GLY A 93 12.67 -2.21 -6.16
CA GLY A 93 13.49 -3.22 -5.48
C GLY A 93 12.71 -3.99 -4.43
N VAL A 94 13.34 -5.00 -3.83
CA VAL A 94 12.68 -5.90 -2.86
C VAL A 94 12.10 -5.19 -1.62
N ARG A 95 12.63 -4.02 -1.26
CA ARG A 95 12.20 -3.25 -0.07
C ARG A 95 10.85 -2.55 -0.26
N VAL A 96 10.43 -2.30 -1.50
CA VAL A 96 9.12 -1.69 -1.80
C VAL A 96 7.99 -2.58 -1.31
N ALA A 97 8.07 -3.87 -1.62
CA ALA A 97 7.10 -4.86 -1.15
C ALA A 97 7.02 -4.89 0.39
N ALA A 98 8.18 -4.77 1.06
CA ALA A 98 8.22 -4.71 2.53
C ALA A 98 7.57 -3.44 3.08
N ALA A 99 7.77 -2.29 2.43
CA ALA A 99 7.15 -1.03 2.81
C ALA A 99 5.64 -1.05 2.64
N MET A 100 5.15 -1.52 1.49
CA MET A 100 3.72 -1.71 1.23
C MET A 100 3.09 -2.63 2.28
N LEU A 101 3.65 -3.83 2.48
CA LEU A 101 3.16 -4.77 3.49
C LEU A 101 3.22 -4.19 4.90
N GLY A 102 4.27 -3.43 5.24
CA GLY A 102 4.41 -2.79 6.54
C GLY A 102 3.33 -1.75 6.81
N VAL A 103 2.99 -0.92 5.81
CA VAL A 103 1.88 0.03 5.91
C VAL A 103 0.55 -0.69 6.13
N LEU A 104 0.29 -1.73 5.33
CA LEU A 104 -0.94 -2.52 5.45
C LEU A 104 -1.04 -3.21 6.82
N LYS A 105 0.05 -3.79 7.31
CA LYS A 105 0.13 -4.43 8.64
C LYS A 105 -0.04 -3.45 9.80
N ALA A 106 0.22 -2.17 9.59
CA ALA A 106 -0.08 -1.09 10.54
C ALA A 106 -1.56 -0.63 10.50
N GLY A 107 -2.41 -1.28 9.67
CA GLY A 107 -3.82 -0.93 9.49
C GLY A 107 -4.05 0.33 8.65
N LYS A 108 -3.04 0.76 7.90
CA LYS A 108 -3.04 1.96 7.05
C LYS A 108 -3.10 1.58 5.58
N PHE A 109 -3.42 2.55 4.73
CA PHE A 109 -3.34 2.39 3.28
C PHE A 109 -2.18 3.20 2.70
N TYR A 110 -1.57 2.72 1.62
CA TYR A 110 -0.45 3.42 1.00
C TYR A 110 -0.87 4.25 -0.21
N VAL A 111 -0.13 5.33 -0.44
CA VAL A 111 -0.21 6.14 -1.66
C VAL A 111 1.15 6.09 -2.35
N SER A 112 1.24 5.42 -3.49
CA SER A 112 2.50 5.33 -4.24
C SER A 112 2.77 6.62 -5.00
N LEU A 113 3.91 7.24 -4.72
CA LEU A 113 4.39 8.42 -5.43
C LEU A 113 5.40 7.97 -6.48
N ASP A 114 5.13 8.34 -7.73
CA ASP A 114 6.00 8.03 -8.86
C ASP A 114 7.24 8.92 -8.83
N VAL A 115 8.40 8.30 -8.65
CA VAL A 115 9.70 8.97 -8.57
C VAL A 115 10.12 9.66 -9.86
N SER A 116 9.52 9.28 -11.00
CA SER A 116 9.78 9.91 -12.30
C SER A 116 8.97 11.19 -12.53
N GLN A 117 7.97 11.45 -11.69
CA GLN A 117 7.11 12.63 -11.84
C GLN A 117 7.80 13.90 -11.33
N PRO A 118 7.51 15.06 -11.96
CA PRO A 118 8.01 16.34 -11.48
C PRO A 118 7.60 16.60 -10.03
N GLN A 119 8.49 17.24 -9.25
CA GLN A 119 8.27 17.55 -7.84
C GLN A 119 6.96 18.29 -7.57
N ALA A 120 6.55 19.20 -8.47
CA ALA A 120 5.29 19.93 -8.36
C ALA A 120 4.05 19.01 -8.40
N ARG A 121 4.10 17.95 -9.19
CA ARG A 121 3.01 16.96 -9.27
C ARG A 121 2.94 16.13 -7.99
N THR A 122 4.08 15.66 -7.50
CA THR A 122 4.18 14.94 -6.22
C THR A 122 3.70 15.80 -5.05
N ALA A 123 4.06 17.09 -5.02
CA ALA A 123 3.59 18.04 -4.02
C ALA A 123 2.06 18.23 -4.08
N THR A 124 1.48 18.27 -5.28
CA THR A 124 0.01 18.33 -5.45
C THR A 124 -0.67 17.11 -4.87
N ILE A 125 -0.13 15.91 -5.12
CA ILE A 125 -0.66 14.66 -4.55
C ILE A 125 -0.54 14.66 -3.02
N LEU A 126 0.61 15.07 -2.47
CA LEU A 126 0.83 15.15 -1.03
C LEU A 126 -0.11 16.16 -0.34
N ALA A 127 -0.39 17.29 -0.99
CA ALA A 127 -1.32 18.29 -0.49
C ALA A 127 -2.77 17.79 -0.49
N ASP A 128 -3.13 16.95 -1.46
CA ASP A 128 -4.45 16.33 -1.61
C ASP A 128 -4.64 15.19 -0.58
N CYS A 129 -3.74 14.21 -0.55
CA CYS A 129 -3.89 13.04 0.31
C CYS A 129 -3.52 13.28 1.78
N ARG A 130 -2.76 14.34 2.08
CA ARG A 130 -2.32 14.72 3.44
C ARG A 130 -1.86 13.53 4.28
N PRO A 131 -0.81 12.81 3.85
CA PRO A 131 -0.43 11.56 4.46
C PRO A 131 0.07 11.80 5.88
N ALA A 132 -0.27 10.89 6.78
CA ALA A 132 0.19 10.92 8.15
C ALA A 132 1.72 10.74 8.22
N LEU A 133 2.28 9.97 7.30
CA LEU A 133 3.70 9.63 7.23
C LEU A 133 4.15 9.54 5.76
N LEU A 134 5.40 9.92 5.49
CA LEU A 134 6.05 9.71 4.20
C LEU A 134 7.24 8.76 4.38
N ILE A 135 7.17 7.60 3.72
CA ILE A 135 8.24 6.59 3.68
C ILE A 135 9.09 6.83 2.45
N VAL A 136 10.41 6.84 2.63
CA VAL A 136 11.40 7.17 1.60
C VAL A 136 12.59 6.21 1.67
N ASP A 137 13.38 6.17 0.60
CA ASP A 137 14.71 5.57 0.60
C ASP A 137 15.80 6.66 0.65
N ASN A 138 17.07 6.24 0.75
CA ASN A 138 18.21 7.17 0.81
C ASN A 138 18.31 8.06 -0.43
N GLU A 139 18.03 7.51 -1.62
CA GLU A 139 18.16 8.22 -2.89
C GLU A 139 17.18 9.40 -2.97
N ARG A 140 15.96 9.24 -2.44
CA ARG A 140 14.92 10.29 -2.46
C ARG A 140 14.82 11.10 -1.17
N LEU A 141 15.64 10.83 -0.15
CA LEU A 141 15.54 11.48 1.15
C LEU A 141 15.61 13.01 1.07
N GLN A 142 16.56 13.56 0.30
CA GLN A 142 16.71 15.01 0.14
C GLN A 142 15.50 15.64 -0.55
N GLN A 143 15.01 15.00 -1.63
CA GLN A 143 13.82 15.44 -2.36
C GLN A 143 12.59 15.45 -1.43
N ALA A 144 12.42 14.40 -0.62
CA ALA A 144 11.32 14.29 0.33
C ALA A 144 11.37 15.36 1.41
N VAL A 145 12.55 15.68 1.94
CA VAL A 145 12.75 16.77 2.91
C VAL A 145 12.35 18.12 2.30
N ALA A 146 12.76 18.39 1.05
CA ALA A 146 12.37 19.62 0.37
C ALA A 146 10.85 19.69 0.15
N MET A 147 10.23 18.60 -0.30
CA MET A 147 8.78 18.54 -0.55
C MET A 147 7.97 18.74 0.73
N ARG A 148 8.25 18.00 1.81
CA ARG A 148 7.47 18.10 3.06
C ARG A 148 7.51 19.48 3.71
N ASN A 149 8.57 20.25 3.48
CA ASN A 149 8.73 21.60 4.02
C ASN A 149 7.97 22.64 3.21
N GLY A 150 7.67 22.36 1.94
CA GLY A 150 6.87 23.23 1.07
C GLY A 150 5.37 22.97 1.12
N LEU A 151 4.90 22.04 1.96
CA LEU A 151 3.47 21.76 2.16
C LEU A 151 2.86 22.69 3.19
N ASP A 152 1.54 22.81 3.16
CA ASP A 152 0.75 23.55 4.15
C ASP A 152 -0.33 22.62 4.76
N PRO A 153 -0.22 22.24 6.05
CA PRO A 153 0.87 22.58 6.97
C PRO A 153 2.18 21.83 6.62
N PRO A 154 3.35 22.41 6.90
CA PRO A 154 4.63 21.76 6.64
C PRO A 154 4.89 20.64 7.63
N GLY A 155 5.77 19.71 7.25
CA GLY A 155 6.44 18.85 8.23
C GLY A 155 5.92 17.43 8.40
N ILE A 156 5.31 16.82 7.38
CA ILE A 156 4.96 15.38 7.37
C ILE A 156 6.16 14.52 7.83
N PRO A 157 6.07 13.73 8.90
CA PRO A 157 7.19 12.93 9.37
C PRO A 157 7.68 11.93 8.34
N LEU A 158 8.98 11.68 8.41
CA LEU A 158 9.67 10.79 7.50
C LEU A 158 10.03 9.49 8.20
N LEU A 159 10.02 8.42 7.40
CA LEU A 159 10.62 7.15 7.74
C LEU A 159 11.52 6.72 6.58
N ASN A 160 12.79 6.49 6.85
CA ASN A 160 13.77 6.08 5.84
C ASN A 160 13.97 4.55 5.89
N LEU A 161 13.67 3.87 4.79
CA LEU A 161 13.79 2.40 4.69
C LEU A 161 15.23 1.89 4.77
N ASP A 162 16.20 2.74 4.43
CA ASP A 162 17.62 2.37 4.43
C ASP A 162 18.32 2.75 5.75
N ALA A 163 17.61 3.40 6.66
CA ALA A 163 18.05 3.68 8.02
C ALA A 163 17.04 3.11 9.03
N PRO A 164 16.85 1.77 9.08
CA PRO A 164 15.88 1.14 9.95
C PRO A 164 16.21 1.41 11.43
N GLU A 165 15.20 1.69 12.22
CA GLU A 165 15.35 1.86 13.66
C GLU A 165 15.73 0.54 14.34
N ALA A 166 16.68 0.63 15.27
CA ALA A 166 17.06 -0.48 16.12
C ALA A 166 15.96 -0.80 17.14
N GLY A 167 15.85 -2.07 17.51
CA GLY A 167 14.94 -2.51 18.59
C GLY A 167 13.47 -2.68 18.21
N LEU A 168 13.06 -2.37 16.97
CA LEU A 168 11.71 -2.66 16.51
C LEU A 168 11.46 -4.16 16.37
N SER A 169 10.28 -4.60 16.82
CA SER A 169 9.87 -6.00 16.77
C SER A 169 9.76 -6.50 15.33
N ALA A 170 10.14 -7.76 15.12
CA ALA A 170 9.92 -8.48 13.86
C ALA A 170 8.63 -9.33 13.89
N GLU A 171 7.90 -9.34 15.00
CA GLU A 171 6.64 -10.07 15.15
C GLU A 171 5.47 -9.34 14.49
N ASN A 172 4.47 -10.09 14.04
CA ASN A 172 3.28 -9.51 13.43
C ASN A 172 2.58 -8.56 14.43
N PRO A 173 2.21 -7.32 14.03
CA PRO A 173 1.47 -6.40 14.90
C PRO A 173 0.09 -6.91 15.34
N ALA A 174 -0.45 -7.93 14.67
CA ALA A 174 -1.71 -8.60 14.99
C ALA A 174 -2.94 -7.67 15.11
N LEU A 175 -2.98 -6.62 14.27
CA LEU A 175 -4.11 -5.70 14.21
C LEU A 175 -5.30 -6.33 13.47
N PRO A 176 -6.55 -6.11 13.95
CA PRO A 176 -7.75 -6.53 13.23
C PRO A 176 -8.01 -5.59 12.04
N ILE A 177 -7.67 -6.04 10.83
CA ILE A 177 -7.85 -5.26 9.59
C ILE A 177 -9.00 -5.86 8.79
N ALA A 178 -10.03 -5.05 8.52
CA ALA A 178 -11.19 -5.47 7.73
C ALA A 178 -10.85 -5.57 6.24
N GLY A 179 -11.45 -6.54 5.53
CA GLY A 179 -11.24 -6.71 4.09
C GLY A 179 -11.77 -5.54 3.22
N ASP A 180 -12.72 -4.75 3.72
CA ASP A 180 -13.25 -3.54 3.06
C ASP A 180 -12.53 -2.24 3.50
N ALA A 181 -11.51 -2.35 4.36
CA ALA A 181 -10.59 -1.26 4.60
C ALA A 181 -9.76 -0.97 3.35
N LEU A 182 -9.39 0.30 3.16
CA LEU A 182 -8.54 0.72 2.06
C LEU A 182 -7.17 0.04 2.16
N ALA A 183 -6.67 -0.44 1.02
CA ALA A 183 -5.32 -0.97 0.90
C ALA A 183 -4.40 0.07 0.24
N TYR A 184 -4.83 0.69 -0.86
CA TYR A 184 -4.04 1.72 -1.52
C TYR A 184 -4.87 2.72 -2.31
N VAL A 185 -4.22 3.85 -2.64
CA VAL A 185 -4.72 4.84 -3.60
C VAL A 185 -3.67 5.09 -4.67
N VAL A 186 -4.07 5.00 -5.94
CA VAL A 186 -3.24 5.37 -7.09
C VAL A 186 -3.76 6.64 -7.71
N TYR A 187 -2.88 7.62 -7.92
CA TYR A 187 -3.22 8.88 -8.57
C TYR A 187 -3.03 8.80 -10.08
N THR A 188 -4.11 9.05 -10.83
CA THR A 188 -4.08 9.10 -12.29
C THR A 188 -4.23 10.55 -12.79
N SER A 189 -3.78 10.82 -14.03
CA SER A 189 -4.07 12.08 -14.71
C SER A 189 -5.60 12.25 -14.86
N GLY A 190 -6.18 13.20 -14.14
CA GLY A 190 -7.56 13.62 -14.37
C GLY A 190 -7.66 14.46 -15.65
N SER A 191 -8.77 14.33 -16.38
CA SER A 191 -9.09 15.15 -17.56
C SER A 191 -9.13 16.65 -17.27
N THR A 192 -9.31 17.03 -16.00
CA THR A 192 -9.33 18.42 -15.51
C THR A 192 -7.95 18.94 -15.07
N GLY A 193 -6.87 18.17 -15.30
CA GLY A 193 -5.51 18.52 -14.89
C GLY A 193 -5.19 18.27 -13.40
N LYS A 194 -6.21 18.11 -12.55
CA LYS A 194 -6.05 17.70 -11.15
C LYS A 194 -5.93 16.17 -11.04
N PRO A 195 -4.94 15.64 -10.28
CA PRO A 195 -4.85 14.20 -10.01
C PRO A 195 -6.13 13.67 -9.34
N LYS A 196 -6.58 12.48 -9.72
CA LYS A 196 -7.70 11.78 -9.06
C LYS A 196 -7.19 10.50 -8.40
N GLY A 197 -7.54 10.30 -7.14
CA GLY A 197 -7.19 9.10 -6.38
C GLY A 197 -8.14 7.94 -6.66
N ALA A 198 -7.66 6.88 -7.31
CA ALA A 198 -8.38 5.63 -7.45
C ALA A 198 -8.14 4.77 -6.21
N MET A 199 -9.17 4.61 -5.39
CA MET A 199 -9.11 3.91 -4.11
C MET A 199 -9.41 2.42 -4.28
N GLN A 200 -8.60 1.56 -3.67
CA GLN A 200 -8.78 0.10 -3.70
C GLN A 200 -8.78 -0.48 -2.28
N ASP A 201 -9.76 -1.33 -1.99
CA ASP A 201 -9.84 -2.06 -0.72
C ASP A 201 -9.07 -3.39 -0.76
N HIS A 202 -8.77 -3.96 0.41
CA HIS A 202 -8.02 -5.23 0.49
C HIS A 202 -8.69 -6.37 -0.28
N ARG A 203 -10.02 -6.46 -0.17
CA ARG A 203 -10.83 -7.50 -0.79
C ARG A 203 -10.77 -7.44 -2.31
N TYR A 204 -10.81 -6.25 -2.90
CA TYR A 204 -10.67 -6.03 -4.34
C TYR A 204 -9.33 -6.61 -4.83
N VAL A 205 -8.24 -6.26 -4.15
CA VAL A 205 -6.91 -6.77 -4.52
C VAL A 205 -6.85 -8.29 -4.41
N LEU A 206 -7.31 -8.86 -3.30
CA LEU A 206 -7.31 -10.31 -3.12
C LEU A 206 -8.18 -11.04 -4.15
N HIS A 207 -9.32 -10.45 -4.54
CA HIS A 207 -10.18 -11.00 -5.58
C HIS A 207 -9.44 -11.13 -6.91
N LEU A 208 -8.71 -10.08 -7.33
CA LEU A 208 -7.94 -10.09 -8.58
C LEU A 208 -6.82 -11.13 -8.59
N THR A 209 -6.33 -11.51 -7.40
CA THR A 209 -5.26 -12.51 -7.29
C THR A 209 -5.77 -13.94 -7.31
N ASN A 210 -7.09 -14.14 -7.21
CA ASN A 210 -7.65 -15.48 -7.14
C ASN A 210 -7.77 -16.03 -8.57
N PRO A 211 -7.13 -17.16 -8.92
CA PRO A 211 -7.11 -17.71 -10.29
C PRO A 211 -8.50 -18.12 -10.83
N ARG A 212 -9.58 -17.90 -10.08
CA ARG A 212 -10.98 -18.11 -10.50
C ARG A 212 -11.67 -16.84 -11.01
N SER A 213 -11.01 -15.68 -11.01
CA SER A 213 -11.56 -14.44 -11.59
C SER A 213 -11.27 -14.32 -13.09
N GLU A 214 -11.30 -15.43 -13.84
CA GLU A 214 -11.48 -15.33 -15.30
C GLU A 214 -12.90 -14.84 -15.55
N VAL A 215 -13.00 -13.56 -15.88
CA VAL A 215 -14.19 -12.98 -16.51
C VAL A 215 -14.49 -13.81 -17.75
N ALA A 216 -15.70 -14.33 -17.82
CA ALA A 216 -16.27 -14.92 -19.02
C ALA A 216 -16.22 -13.90 -20.17
N ALA A 217 -15.16 -13.96 -20.98
CA ALA A 217 -15.08 -13.29 -22.26
C ALA A 217 -14.47 -14.29 -23.24
N GLY A 218 -15.32 -14.89 -24.06
CA GLY A 218 -14.93 -15.94 -25.00
C GLY A 218 -13.87 -15.48 -25.99
N SER A 219 -12.68 -16.06 -25.88
CA SER A 219 -11.74 -16.31 -26.98
C SER A 219 -10.68 -17.32 -26.51
N PRO A 220 -10.17 -18.22 -27.37
CA PRO A 220 -9.41 -19.38 -26.92
C PRO A 220 -8.02 -19.00 -26.39
N ALA A 221 -7.67 -19.53 -25.23
CA ALA A 221 -6.38 -19.33 -24.57
C ALA A 221 -5.22 -19.97 -25.37
N PRO A 222 -4.04 -19.32 -25.45
CA PRO A 222 -2.82 -19.97 -25.94
C PRO A 222 -2.28 -20.98 -24.92
N PRO A 223 -1.47 -21.97 -25.35
CA PRO A 223 -1.10 -23.10 -24.50
C PRO A 223 -0.25 -22.68 -23.30
N LEU A 224 -0.68 -23.12 -22.11
CA LEU A 224 0.05 -22.98 -20.85
C LEU A 224 1.41 -23.68 -20.92
N MET A 225 2.49 -22.92 -20.72
CA MET A 225 3.70 -23.49 -20.12
C MET A 225 3.59 -23.44 -18.59
N PRO A 226 4.07 -24.47 -17.87
CA PRO A 226 4.00 -24.51 -16.42
C PRO A 226 4.99 -23.49 -15.82
N SER A 227 4.48 -22.34 -15.38
CA SER A 227 5.20 -21.47 -14.46
C SER A 227 5.02 -21.99 -13.02
N PRO A 228 6.05 -21.90 -12.15
CA PRO A 228 5.90 -22.27 -10.75
C PRO A 228 4.83 -21.37 -10.09
N PRO A 229 4.10 -21.88 -9.08
CA PRO A 229 3.01 -21.11 -8.46
C PRO A 229 3.59 -19.86 -7.77
N ARG A 230 3.48 -18.72 -8.44
CA ARG A 230 3.63 -17.41 -7.80
C ARG A 230 2.50 -17.30 -6.78
N ALA A 231 2.82 -16.94 -5.53
CA ALA A 231 1.73 -16.72 -4.58
C ALA A 231 0.90 -15.52 -5.08
N PRO A 232 -0.43 -15.67 -5.12
CA PRO A 232 -1.32 -14.73 -5.77
C PRO A 232 -1.14 -13.28 -5.25
N VAL A 233 -0.86 -13.11 -3.96
CA VAL A 233 -0.77 -11.81 -3.28
C VAL A 233 0.36 -10.91 -3.77
N LEU A 234 1.49 -11.48 -4.21
CA LEU A 234 2.66 -10.71 -4.65
C LEU A 234 2.56 -10.24 -6.11
N CYS A 235 1.58 -10.70 -6.88
CA CYS A 235 1.41 -10.26 -8.27
C CYS A 235 0.96 -8.78 -8.41
N PHE A 236 0.59 -8.13 -7.30
CA PHE A 236 0.15 -6.73 -7.26
C PHE A 236 0.98 -5.84 -6.32
N LEU A 237 2.01 -6.39 -5.66
CA LEU A 237 3.01 -5.66 -4.87
C LEU A 237 4.24 -5.38 -5.73
#